data_AF-A0A8T5T2E1-F1
#
_entry.id   AF-A0A8T5T2E1-F1
#
_cell.length_a   1.000
_cell.length_b   1.000
_cell.length_c   1.000
_cell.angle_alpha   90.00
_cell.angle_beta   90.00
_cell.angle_gamma   90.00
#
_symmetry.space_group_name_H-M   'P 1'
#
loop_
_entity.id
_entity.type
_entity.pdbx_description
1 polymer ?
#
loop_
_entity_poly.entity_id
_entity_poly.type
_entity_poly.pdbx_seq_one_letter_code
_entity_poly.pdbx_strand_id
1 'polypeptide(L)'
;SIPEVKSIPEVKKEEETPKKEEAPKKPAVKKEDVADLDISLIKGIGAKTAMLLKENGFDTVGKIAKATSEELSKVPGVGPATASAMNSEAKVLLSKKAEENK
;
A
#
# COMPACT_ATOMS: atom_id res chain seq x y z
N SER A 1 -10.30 -61.07 -25.17
CA SER A 1 -9.75 -60.28 -24.05
C SER A 1 -8.78 -59.26 -24.60
N ILE A 2 -9.15 -57.98 -24.51
CA ILE A 2 -8.28 -56.84 -24.84
C ILE A 2 -7.94 -56.20 -23.48
N PRO A 3 -6.66 -56.00 -23.14
CA PRO A 3 -6.30 -55.46 -21.84
C PRO A 3 -6.67 -53.96 -21.76
N GLU A 4 -7.19 -53.63 -20.59
CA GLU A 4 -7.61 -52.31 -20.12
C GLU A 4 -6.58 -51.23 -20.45
N VAL A 5 -7.07 -50.16 -21.06
CA VAL A 5 -6.38 -48.90 -21.26
C VAL A 5 -5.77 -48.43 -19.94
N LYS A 6 -4.44 -48.45 -19.87
CA LYS A 6 -3.69 -47.89 -18.74
C LYS A 6 -3.86 -46.38 -18.79
N SER A 7 -4.73 -45.89 -17.91
CA SER A 7 -4.97 -44.49 -17.65
C SER A 7 -3.65 -43.73 -17.51
N ILE A 8 -3.47 -42.81 -18.45
CA ILE A 8 -2.60 -41.64 -18.32
C ILE A 8 -2.88 -40.90 -16.99
N PRO A 9 -1.86 -40.45 -16.25
CA PRO A 9 -2.05 -39.57 -15.12
C PRO A 9 -2.35 -38.16 -15.62
N GLU A 10 -3.63 -37.81 -15.73
CA GLU A 10 -4.05 -36.43 -15.93
C GLU A 10 -4.01 -35.70 -14.58
N VAL A 11 -3.03 -34.79 -14.49
CA VAL A 11 -3.13 -33.49 -13.82
C VAL A 11 -3.61 -33.52 -12.37
N LYS A 12 -2.66 -33.44 -11.44
CA LYS A 12 -2.89 -32.75 -10.17
C LYS A 12 -1.77 -31.74 -9.90
N LYS A 13 -2.13 -30.50 -10.20
CA LYS A 13 -1.75 -29.30 -9.43
C LYS A 13 -0.34 -28.75 -9.71
N GLU A 14 -0.19 -28.31 -10.95
CA GLU A 14 0.41 -26.99 -11.20
C GLU A 14 -0.19 -25.96 -10.22
N GLU A 15 0.71 -25.31 -9.50
CA GLU A 15 0.76 -23.85 -9.37
C GLU A 15 -0.59 -23.13 -9.51
N GLU A 16 -1.42 -23.28 -8.48
CA GLU A 16 -2.51 -22.35 -8.23
C GLU A 16 -2.21 -21.61 -6.93
N THR A 17 -1.42 -20.54 -7.07
CA THR A 17 -1.65 -19.31 -6.30
C THR A 17 -2.61 -18.42 -7.08
N PRO A 18 -3.92 -18.62 -7.05
CA PRO A 18 -4.83 -17.57 -7.45
C PRO A 18 -5.36 -16.88 -6.21
N LYS A 19 -5.48 -15.57 -6.37
CA LYS A 19 -6.53 -14.77 -5.76
C LYS A 19 -6.20 -14.15 -4.41
N LYS A 20 -5.21 -13.25 -4.42
CA LYS A 20 -5.39 -11.95 -3.74
C LYS A 20 -6.09 -10.99 -4.70
N GLU A 21 -7.34 -11.32 -5.02
CA GLU A 21 -8.30 -10.37 -5.53
C GLU A 21 -8.75 -9.54 -4.33
N GLU A 22 -8.08 -8.41 -4.12
CA GLU A 22 -8.71 -7.22 -3.58
C GLU A 22 -8.03 -6.02 -4.22
N ALA A 23 -8.35 -5.85 -5.51
CA ALA A 23 -8.64 -4.52 -5.98
C ALA A 23 -9.97 -4.11 -5.34
N PRO A 24 -9.95 -3.10 -4.46
CA PRO A 24 -10.97 -2.09 -4.62
C PRO A 24 -10.35 -0.70 -4.69
N LYS A 25 -10.77 -0.02 -5.76
CA LYS A 25 -11.22 1.37 -5.72
C LYS A 25 -10.12 2.41 -5.53
N LYS A 26 -9.68 2.90 -6.68
CA LYS A 26 -9.77 4.33 -7.03
C LYS A 26 -10.73 5.07 -6.08
N PRO A 27 -10.25 6.09 -5.36
CA PRO A 27 -10.91 7.36 -5.45
C PRO A 27 -9.94 8.34 -6.06
N ALA A 28 -10.24 8.67 -7.33
CA ALA A 28 -9.93 9.98 -7.86
C ALA A 28 -10.49 11.02 -6.88
N VAL A 29 -9.61 11.75 -6.19
CA VAL A 29 -9.99 13.05 -5.63
C VAL A 29 -8.93 14.06 -6.06
N LYS A 30 -9.22 14.72 -7.18
CA LYS A 30 -8.77 16.09 -7.43
C LYS A 30 -9.55 16.99 -6.47
N LYS A 31 -8.85 17.48 -5.46
CA LYS A 31 -9.01 18.78 -4.80
C LYS A 31 -7.85 18.85 -3.80
N GLU A 32 -6.69 19.30 -4.26
CA GLU A 32 -6.30 20.71 -4.12
C GLU A 32 -6.37 21.07 -2.62
N ASP A 33 -5.18 21.23 -2.02
CA ASP A 33 -4.95 21.79 -0.67
C ASP A 33 -5.18 20.89 0.55
N VAL A 34 -4.54 19.72 0.64
CA VAL A 34 -4.41 19.03 1.94
C VAL A 34 -3.02 18.44 2.16
N ALA A 35 -2.19 19.27 2.80
CA ALA A 35 -0.91 19.01 3.44
C ALA A 35 0.30 18.82 2.51
N ASP A 36 0.83 19.95 2.05
CA ASP A 36 2.22 20.19 1.61
C ASP A 36 3.22 19.79 2.72
N LEU A 37 3.31 18.51 3.01
CA LEU A 37 4.34 17.94 3.86
C LEU A 37 4.91 16.78 3.07
N ASP A 38 6.23 16.83 2.92
CA ASP A 38 6.97 15.81 2.24
C ASP A 38 6.87 14.51 3.05
N ILE A 39 6.41 13.45 2.39
CA ILE A 39 6.33 12.10 2.98
C ILE A 39 7.73 11.58 3.36
N SER A 40 8.78 12.15 2.77
CA SER A 40 10.19 11.90 3.11
C SER A 40 10.57 12.36 4.54
N LEU A 41 9.76 13.22 5.17
CA LEU A 41 9.97 13.67 6.56
C LEU A 41 9.61 12.60 7.59
N ILE A 42 8.83 11.60 7.18
CA ILE A 42 8.39 10.53 8.07
C ILE A 42 9.53 9.55 8.32
N LYS A 43 9.81 9.27 9.60
CA LYS A 43 10.87 8.33 9.97
C LYS A 43 10.53 6.93 9.45
N GLY A 44 11.43 6.35 8.67
CA GLY A 44 11.26 5.02 8.09
C GLY A 44 10.79 5.00 6.62
N ILE A 45 10.49 6.16 6.04
CA ILE A 45 10.30 6.30 4.59
C ILE A 45 11.63 6.71 3.95
N GLY A 46 12.18 5.84 3.10
CA GLY A 46 13.33 6.19 2.26
C GLY A 46 12.89 6.90 0.97
N ALA A 47 13.82 7.55 0.27
CA ALA A 47 13.53 8.25 -1.00
C ALA A 47 12.84 7.35 -2.05
N LYS A 48 13.25 6.07 -2.15
CA LYS A 48 12.64 5.08 -3.05
C LYS A 48 11.19 4.79 -2.66
N THR A 49 10.96 4.56 -1.36
CA THR A 49 9.65 4.30 -0.79
C THR A 49 8.72 5.51 -0.97
N ALA A 50 9.23 6.72 -0.74
CA ALA A 50 8.50 7.96 -0.99
C ALA A 50 8.05 8.09 -2.45
N MET A 51 8.95 7.84 -3.42
CA MET A 51 8.57 7.82 -4.84
C MET A 51 7.46 6.81 -5.14
N LEU A 52 7.56 5.60 -4.59
CA LEU A 52 6.54 4.56 -4.78
C LEU A 52 5.20 4.94 -4.16
N LEU A 53 5.20 5.52 -2.95
CA LEU A 53 3.98 6.04 -2.33
C LEU A 53 3.34 7.12 -3.20
N LYS A 54 4.16 8.02 -3.74
CA LYS A 54 3.74 9.08 -4.66
C LYS A 54 3.09 8.50 -5.93
N GLU A 55 3.71 7.50 -6.56
CA GLU A 55 3.11 6.77 -7.69
C GLU A 55 1.80 6.05 -7.32
N ASN A 56 1.69 5.54 -6.10
CA ASN A 56 0.45 4.93 -5.59
C ASN A 56 -0.61 5.97 -5.18
N GLY A 57 -0.34 7.27 -5.38
CA GLY A 57 -1.27 8.36 -5.08
C GLY A 57 -1.24 8.80 -3.61
N PHE A 58 -0.25 8.40 -2.83
CA PHE A 58 0.04 8.85 -1.47
C PHE A 58 1.15 9.92 -1.47
N ASP A 59 0.96 10.98 -2.24
CA ASP A 59 1.95 12.03 -2.44
C ASP A 59 2.20 12.92 -1.22
N THR A 60 1.30 12.89 -0.23
CA THR A 60 1.31 13.79 0.93
C THR A 60 1.06 13.05 2.23
N VAL A 61 1.60 13.61 3.32
CA VAL A 61 1.33 13.15 4.71
C VAL A 61 -0.17 13.13 5.00
N GLY A 62 -0.93 14.08 4.45
CA GLY A 62 -2.40 14.12 4.48
C GLY A 62 -3.06 12.82 4.01
N LYS A 63 -2.57 12.25 2.92
CA LYS A 63 -3.08 11.00 2.38
C LYS A 63 -2.58 9.78 3.15
N ILE A 64 -1.33 9.78 3.61
CA ILE A 64 -0.80 8.68 4.44
C ILE A 64 -1.58 8.56 5.75
N ALA A 65 -1.88 9.68 6.41
CA ALA A 65 -2.66 9.68 7.66
C ALA A 65 -4.11 9.21 7.48
N LYS A 66 -4.67 9.40 6.27
CA LYS A 66 -6.01 8.90 5.88
C LYS A 66 -5.98 7.45 5.40
N ALA A 67 -4.84 6.98 4.91
CA ALA A 67 -4.65 5.59 4.54
C ALA A 67 -4.65 4.68 5.77
N THR A 68 -4.67 3.36 5.56
CA THR A 68 -4.46 2.36 6.62
C THR A 68 -3.06 1.76 6.51
N SER A 69 -2.55 1.21 7.61
CA SER A 69 -1.27 0.50 7.62
C SER A 69 -1.25 -0.67 6.62
N GLU A 70 -2.39 -1.31 6.38
CA GLU A 70 -2.51 -2.38 5.40
C GLU A 70 -2.31 -1.85 3.96
N GLU A 71 -2.93 -0.73 3.61
CA GLU A 71 -2.80 -0.11 2.29
C GLU A 71 -1.37 0.38 2.02
N LEU A 72 -0.74 0.96 3.04
CA LEU A 72 0.64 1.40 2.98
C LEU A 72 1.62 0.21 2.89
N SER A 73 1.33 -0.91 3.56
CA SER A 73 2.15 -2.14 3.49
C SER A 73 2.05 -2.87 2.15
N LYS A 74 1.04 -2.57 1.32
CA LYS A 74 0.99 -3.09 -0.06
C LYS A 74 2.04 -2.43 -0.95
N VAL A 75 2.59 -1.27 -0.55
CA VAL A 75 3.62 -0.58 -1.32
C VAL A 75 4.96 -1.32 -1.18
N PRO A 76 5.64 -1.64 -2.30
CA PRO A 76 6.94 -2.30 -2.24
C PRO A 76 7.96 -1.50 -1.43
N GLY A 77 8.64 -2.15 -0.48
CA GLY A 77 9.59 -1.50 0.41
C GLY A 77 8.98 -0.82 1.63
N VAL A 78 7.66 -0.96 1.85
CA VAL A 78 7.00 -0.62 3.11
C VAL A 78 6.68 -1.90 3.88
N GLY A 79 7.30 -2.07 5.04
CA GLY A 79 6.93 -3.14 5.96
C GLY A 79 5.72 -2.78 6.83
N PRO A 80 5.06 -3.76 7.48
CA PRO A 80 3.93 -3.52 8.38
C PRO A 80 4.29 -2.63 9.58
N ALA A 81 5.52 -2.76 10.09
CA ALA A 81 6.04 -1.87 11.13
C ALA A 81 6.18 -0.43 10.63
N THR A 82 6.77 -0.25 9.45
CA THR A 82 6.95 1.07 8.81
C THR A 82 5.60 1.71 8.49
N ALA A 83 4.64 0.94 7.98
CA ALA A 83 3.30 1.40 7.65
C ALA A 83 2.53 1.93 8.87
N SER A 84 2.62 1.22 10.00
CA SER A 84 2.03 1.67 11.26
C SER A 84 2.71 2.95 11.77
N ALA A 85 4.04 2.97 11.78
CA ALA A 85 4.83 4.12 12.22
C ALA A 85 4.53 5.35 11.36
N MET A 86 4.53 5.23 10.03
CA MET A 86 4.28 6.34 9.14
C MET A 86 2.87 6.92 9.27
N ASN A 87 1.87 6.07 9.50
CA ASN A 87 0.49 6.52 9.67
C ASN A 87 0.34 7.34 10.95
N SER A 88 0.91 6.82 12.04
CA SER A 88 0.91 7.49 13.33
C SER A 88 1.64 8.83 13.24
N GLU A 89 2.85 8.83 12.66
CA GLU A 89 3.66 10.03 12.48
C GLU A 89 2.96 11.04 11.56
N ALA A 90 2.31 10.57 10.50
CA ALA A 90 1.55 11.42 9.60
C ALA A 90 0.39 12.13 10.29
N LYS A 91 -0.33 11.45 11.20
CA LYS A 91 -1.37 12.07 12.02
C LYS A 91 -0.80 13.13 12.97
N VAL A 92 0.32 12.83 13.62
CA VAL A 92 0.99 13.78 14.53
C VAL A 92 1.43 15.04 13.77
N LEU A 93 2.05 14.87 12.60
CA LEU A 93 2.49 15.98 11.75
C LEU A 93 1.32 16.83 11.26
N LEU A 94 0.20 16.21 10.88
CA LEU A 94 -1.01 16.93 10.51
C LEU A 94 -1.58 17.76 11.66
N SER A 95 -1.69 17.16 12.85
CA SER A 95 -2.19 17.87 14.04
C SER A 95 -1.27 19.04 14.41
N LYS A 96 0.05 18.84 14.34
CA LYS A 96 1.03 19.88 14.62
C LYS A 96 0.99 21.02 13.61
N LYS A 97 0.92 20.72 12.30
CA LYS A 97 0.86 21.74 11.25
C LYS A 97 -0.48 22.51 11.27
N ALA A 98 -1.56 21.87 11.72
CA ALA A 98 -2.85 22.53 11.91
C ALA A 98 -2.83 23.54 13.06
N GLU A 99 -1.98 23.32 14.08
CA GLU A 99 -1.82 24.21 15.23
C GLU A 99 -0.87 25.38 14.96
N GLU A 100 0.18 25.19 14.14
CA GLU A 100 1.12 26.26 13.76
C GLU A 100 0.53 27.29 12.78
N ASN A 101 -0.63 27.03 12.17
CA ASN A 101 -1.28 27.95 11.23
C ASN A 101 -2.44 28.75 11.84
N LYS A 102 -2.44 28.93 13.18
CA LYS A 102 -3.44 29.66 13.96
C LYS A 102 -2.84 30.88 14.64
#